data_AF-A0A919QPD6-F1
#
_entry.id   AF-A0A919QPD6-F1
#
_cell.length_a   1.000
_cell.length_b   1.000
_cell.length_c   1.000
_cell.angle_alpha   90.00
_cell.angle_beta   90.00
_cell.angle_gamma   90.00
#
_symmetry.space_group_name_H-M   'P 1'
#
loop_
_entity.id
_entity.type
_entity.pdbx_description
1 polymer ?
#
loop_
_entity_poly.entity_id
_entity_poly.type
_entity_poly.pdbx_seq_one_letter_code
_entity_poly.pdbx_strand_id
1 'polypeptide(L)'
;MQVDIDDVVGYVEIAARAQDRYGTQVPADTVRSWEKRRKAWAESGRPARSAARPNHEPLPDPLPGEINGSPVWLWSTIWPWLERTGKVTPAE
;
A
#
# COMPACT_ATOMS: atom_id res chain seq x y z
N MET A 1 -17.25 -12.00 -8.77
CA MET A 1 -15.78 -11.92 -8.64
C MET A 1 -15.46 -12.44 -7.24
N GLN A 2 -14.94 -13.67 -7.16
CA GLN A 2 -14.60 -14.27 -5.86
C GLN A 2 -13.30 -13.62 -5.40
N VAL A 3 -13.36 -12.81 -4.35
CA VAL A 3 -12.16 -12.26 -3.70
C VAL A 3 -11.54 -13.41 -2.93
N ASP A 4 -10.32 -13.78 -3.31
CA ASP A 4 -9.54 -14.72 -2.52
C ASP A 4 -9.25 -14.06 -1.16
N ILE A 5 -9.68 -14.70 -0.07
CA ILE A 5 -9.48 -14.18 1.29
C ILE A 5 -7.98 -14.05 1.57
N ASP A 6 -7.16 -14.91 0.96
CA ASP A 6 -5.71 -14.85 1.06
C ASP A 6 -5.11 -13.67 0.27
N ASP A 7 -5.88 -12.96 -0.55
CA ASP A 7 -5.43 -11.72 -1.21
C ASP A 7 -5.71 -10.49 -0.35
N VAL A 8 -6.54 -10.58 0.70
CA VAL A 8 -6.85 -9.44 1.57
C VAL A 8 -5.71 -9.20 2.57
N VAL A 9 -5.20 -7.97 2.63
CA VAL A 9 -4.07 -7.58 3.47
C VAL A 9 -4.33 -6.28 4.24
N GLY A 10 -3.91 -6.23 5.50
CA GLY A 10 -3.79 -5.03 6.31
C GLY A 10 -2.33 -4.55 6.40
N TYR A 11 -2.03 -3.63 7.32
CA TYR A 11 -0.69 -3.06 7.44
C TYR A 11 0.39 -4.11 7.77
N VAL A 12 0.06 -5.07 8.64
CA VAL A 12 0.99 -6.10 9.12
C VAL A 12 1.26 -7.11 8.00
N GLU A 13 0.23 -7.49 7.25
CA GLU A 13 0.35 -8.43 6.14
C GLU A 13 1.10 -7.80 4.97
N ILE A 14 0.90 -6.51 4.68
CA ILE A 14 1.70 -5.77 3.69
C ILE A 14 3.18 -5.77 4.08
N ALA A 15 3.49 -5.50 5.36
CA ALA A 15 4.85 -5.53 5.88
C ALA A 15 5.49 -6.92 5.78
N ALA A 16 4.78 -7.97 6.21
CA ALA A 16 5.25 -9.35 6.16
C ALA A 16 5.49 -9.80 4.71
N ARG A 17 4.52 -9.60 3.81
CA ARG A 17 4.67 -10.01 2.41
C ARG A 17 5.74 -9.21 1.67
N ALA A 18 5.95 -7.94 2.03
CA ALA A 18 7.06 -7.16 1.49
C ALA A 18 8.42 -7.76 1.87
N GLN A 19 8.57 -8.19 3.13
CA GLN A 19 9.77 -8.88 3.59
C GLN A 19 9.93 -10.25 2.91
N ASP A 20 8.87 -11.06 2.85
CA ASP A 20 8.92 -12.41 2.31
C ASP A 20 9.21 -12.43 0.81
N ARG A 21 8.59 -11.52 0.03
CA ARG A 21 8.71 -11.49 -1.43
C ARG A 21 9.91 -10.70 -1.94
N TYR A 22 10.31 -9.64 -1.23
CA TYR A 22 11.32 -8.69 -1.70
C TYR A 22 12.53 -8.58 -0.77
N GLY A 23 12.58 -9.33 0.34
CA GLY A 23 13.63 -9.20 1.35
C GLY A 23 13.67 -7.81 2.02
N THR A 24 12.65 -6.98 1.80
CA THR A 24 12.64 -5.57 2.19
C THR A 24 11.87 -5.38 3.48
N GLN A 25 12.54 -4.89 4.52
CA GLN A 25 11.91 -4.62 5.80
C GLN A 25 11.08 -3.34 5.75
N VAL A 26 9.76 -3.50 5.67
CA VAL A 26 8.80 -2.38 5.73
C VAL A 26 8.05 -2.46 7.06
N PRO A 27 8.34 -1.61 8.06
CA PRO A 27 7.57 -1.58 9.30
C PRO A 27 6.09 -1.26 9.05
N ALA A 28 5.18 -1.87 9.82
CA ALA A 28 3.74 -1.59 9.70
C ALA A 28 3.39 -0.10 9.91
N ASP A 29 4.14 0.62 10.76
CA ASP A 29 3.98 2.07 10.94
C ASP A 29 4.34 2.88 9.70
N THR A 30 5.25 2.37 8.87
CA THR A 30 5.57 2.95 7.56
C THR A 30 4.36 2.82 6.63
N VAL A 31 3.71 1.65 6.62
CA VAL A 31 2.48 1.42 5.85
C VAL A 31 1.34 2.33 6.33
N ARG A 32 1.16 2.45 7.64
CA ARG A 32 0.21 3.40 8.26
C ARG A 32 0.50 4.84 7.85
N SER A 33 1.77 5.22 7.76
CA SER A 33 2.18 6.56 7.28
C SER A 33 1.85 6.80 5.81
N TRP A 34 1.88 5.75 4.97
CA TRP A 34 1.43 5.84 3.57
C TRP A 34 -0.07 6.07 3.48
N GLU A 35 -0.85 5.37 4.31
CA GLU A 35 -2.30 5.52 4.35
C GLU A 35 -2.72 6.89 4.91
N LYS A 36 -2.03 7.41 5.93
CA LYS A 36 -2.20 8.81 6.39
C LYS A 36 -1.94 9.82 5.27
N ARG A 37 -0.87 9.61 4.48
CA ARG A 37 -0.56 10.45 3.31
C ARG A 37 -1.64 10.35 2.24
N ARG A 38 -2.19 9.16 1.97
CA ARG A 38 -3.33 8.97 1.06
C ARG A 38 -4.56 9.74 1.54
N LYS A 39 -4.93 9.65 2.82
CA LYS A 39 -6.07 10.40 3.38
C LYS A 39 -5.89 11.91 3.20
N ALA A 40 -4.72 12.44 3.57
CA ALA A 40 -4.40 13.85 3.36
C ALA A 40 -4.41 14.25 1.87
N TRP A 41 -4.03 13.33 0.97
CA TRP A 41 -4.11 13.55 -0.48
C TRP A 41 -5.56 13.66 -0.96
N ALA A 42 -6.44 12.77 -0.49
CA ALA A 42 -7.87 12.78 -0.81
C ALA A 42 -8.55 14.06 -0.30
N GLU A 43 -8.18 14.54 0.90
CA GLU A 43 -8.74 15.75 1.50
C GLU A 43 -8.22 17.05 0.86
N SER A 44 -6.93 17.09 0.48
CA SER A 44 -6.28 18.31 -0.02
C SER A 44 -6.56 18.62 -1.49
N GLY A 45 -7.11 17.67 -2.26
CA GLY A 45 -7.56 17.89 -3.63
C GLY A 45 -6.48 18.42 -4.58
N ARG A 46 -5.19 18.13 -4.34
CA ARG A 46 -4.06 18.55 -5.18
C ARG A 46 -3.50 17.36 -5.99
N PRO A 47 -4.00 17.05 -7.20
CA PRO A 47 -3.50 15.91 -7.97
C PRO A 47 -2.20 16.23 -8.73
N ALA A 48 -1.86 17.50 -8.95
CA ALA A 48 -1.16 17.86 -10.18
C ALA A 48 0.37 17.96 -10.12
N ARG A 49 1.02 18.25 -8.98
CA ARG A 49 2.48 18.45 -8.95
C ARG A 49 3.29 17.21 -8.55
N SER A 50 2.71 16.31 -7.77
CA SER A 50 3.43 15.15 -7.21
C SER A 50 3.22 13.86 -7.99
N ALA A 51 2.22 13.79 -8.88
CA ALA A 51 2.02 12.65 -9.79
C ALA A 51 3.16 12.45 -10.81
N ALA A 52 4.03 13.45 -11.00
CA ALA A 52 5.20 13.34 -11.87
C ALA A 52 6.32 12.44 -11.29
N ARG A 53 6.25 12.08 -10.00
CA ARG A 53 7.24 11.20 -9.35
C ARG A 53 6.53 9.95 -8.80
N PRO A 54 6.79 8.75 -9.34
CA PRO A 54 6.18 7.51 -8.85
C PRO A 54 6.31 7.35 -7.34
N ASN A 55 7.46 7.69 -6.75
CA ASN A 55 7.70 7.57 -5.30
C ASN A 55 6.77 8.42 -4.41
N HIS A 56 6.11 9.43 -4.98
CA HIS A 56 5.21 10.36 -4.30
C HIS A 56 3.73 10.01 -4.49
N GLU A 57 3.41 9.00 -5.27
CA GLU A 57 2.03 8.55 -5.45
C GLU A 57 1.43 8.08 -4.12
N PRO A 58 0.18 8.46 -3.82
CA PRO A 58 -0.48 7.97 -2.62
C PRO A 58 -0.70 6.46 -2.68
N LEU A 59 -0.83 5.83 -1.50
CA LEU A 59 -1.27 4.44 -1.39
C LEU A 59 -2.61 4.25 -2.13
N PRO A 60 -2.86 3.13 -2.81
CA PRO A 60 -4.15 2.85 -3.42
C PRO A 60 -5.30 2.93 -2.42
N ASP A 61 -6.51 3.14 -2.93
CA ASP A 61 -7.70 3.16 -2.07
C ASP A 61 -7.95 1.77 -1.47
N PRO A 62 -8.31 1.70 -0.17
CA PRO A 62 -8.65 0.45 0.47
C PRO A 62 -9.98 -0.11 -0.05
N LEU A 63 -10.18 -1.41 0.15
CA LEU A 63 -11.47 -2.04 -0.06
C LEU A 63 -12.50 -1.52 0.95
N PRO A 64 -13.80 -1.63 0.65
CA PRO A 64 -14.85 -1.40 1.64
C PRO A 64 -14.72 -2.41 2.80
N GLY A 65 -14.42 -1.91 4.00
CA GLY A 65 -14.31 -2.72 5.22
C GLY A 65 -13.02 -2.47 6.00
N GLU A 66 -12.95 -3.06 7.19
CA GLU A 66 -11.81 -2.97 8.09
C GLU A 66 -11.61 -4.31 8.81
N ILE A 67 -10.35 -4.67 9.07
CA ILE A 67 -9.98 -5.78 9.96
C ILE A 67 -9.34 -5.17 11.21
N ASN A 68 -9.94 -5.41 12.37
CA ASN A 68 -9.49 -4.85 13.66
C ASN A 68 -9.32 -3.32 13.64
N GLY A 69 -10.25 -2.60 12.98
CA GLY A 69 -10.21 -1.14 12.86
C GLY A 69 -9.12 -0.61 11.92
N SER A 70 -8.48 -1.49 11.14
CA SER A 70 -7.51 -1.11 10.12
C SER A 70 -8.10 -1.33 8.72
N PRO A 71 -7.93 -0.40 7.78
CA PRO A 71 -8.32 -0.58 6.38
C PRO A 71 -7.58 -1.77 5.76
N VAL A 72 -8.19 -2.33 4.74
CA VAL A 72 -7.67 -3.50 4.02
C VAL A 72 -7.56 -3.24 2.53
N TRP A 73 -6.64 -3.95 1.89
CA TRP A 73 -6.40 -3.89 0.46
C TRP A 73 -6.31 -5.30 -0.12
N LEU A 74 -6.30 -5.38 -1.44
CA LEU A 74 -5.85 -6.58 -2.13
C LEU A 74 -4.33 -6.52 -2.30
N TRP A 75 -3.63 -7.59 -1.95
CA TRP A 75 -2.19 -7.70 -2.17
C TRP A 75 -1.87 -7.55 -3.66
N SER A 76 -2.68 -8.17 -4.52
CA SER A 76 -2.65 -7.99 -5.98
C SER A 76 -2.66 -6.53 -6.47
N THR A 77 -3.22 -5.61 -5.67
CA THR A 77 -3.24 -4.16 -5.93
C THR A 77 -2.05 -3.43 -5.29
N ILE A 78 -1.58 -3.90 -4.13
CA ILE A 78 -0.49 -3.27 -3.39
C ILE A 78 0.89 -3.59 -3.96
N TRP A 79 1.16 -4.85 -4.32
CA TRP A 79 2.50 -5.24 -4.78
C TRP A 79 2.99 -4.47 -6.02
N PRO A 80 2.16 -4.21 -7.08
CA PRO A 80 2.62 -3.43 -8.23
C PRO A 80 2.86 -1.96 -7.85
N TRP A 81 2.09 -1.44 -6.90
CA TRP A 81 2.29 -0.09 -6.38
C TRP A 81 3.60 0.02 -5.59
N LEU A 82 3.93 -0.96 -4.77
CA LEU A 82 5.19 -0.97 -4.02
C LEU A 82 6.40 -0.92 -4.94
N GLU A 83 6.41 -1.73 -6.00
CA GLU A 83 7.47 -1.75 -7.00
C GLU A 83 7.56 -0.44 -7.76
N ARG A 84 6.43 0.04 -8.30
CA ARG A 84 6.39 1.27 -9.11
C ARG A 84 6.78 2.51 -8.32
N THR A 85 6.47 2.56 -7.03
CA THR A 85 6.80 3.69 -6.14
C THR A 85 8.14 3.51 -5.40
N GLY A 86 8.93 2.50 -5.79
CA GLY A 86 10.27 2.21 -5.26
C GLY A 86 10.30 1.91 -3.76
N LYS A 87 9.20 1.44 -3.18
CA LYS A 87 9.12 1.07 -1.75
C LYS A 87 9.72 -0.30 -1.48
N VAL A 88 9.72 -1.14 -2.52
CA VAL A 88 10.40 -2.44 -2.57
C VAL A 88 11.11 -2.54 -3.91
N THR A 89 12.06 -3.46 -4.01
CA THR A 89 12.73 -3.79 -5.28
C THR A 89 12.61 -5.30 -5.49
N PRO A 90 12.21 -5.78 -6.68
CA PRO A 90 12.23 -7.21 -6.99
C PRO A 90 13.61 -7.79 -6.64
N ALA A 91 13.63 -8.88 -5.88
CA ALA A 91 14.85 -9.66 -5.74
C ALA A 91 15.17 -10.27 -7.12
N GLU A 92 16.39 -10.06 -7.62
CA GLU A 92 16.89 -10.68 -8.85
C GLU A 92 16.99 -12.21 -8.73
#